data_AF-A0A3D4D2P0-F1
#
_entry.id   AF-A0A3D4D2P0-F1
#
_cell.length_a   1.000
_cell.length_b   1.000
_cell.length_c   1.000
_cell.angle_alpha   90.00
_cell.angle_beta   90.00
_cell.angle_gamma   90.00
#
_symmetry.space_group_name_H-M   'P 1'
#
loop_
_entity.id
_entity.type
_entity.pdbx_description
1 polymer ?
#
loop_
_entity_poly.entity_id
_entity_poly.type
_entity_poly.pdbx_seq_one_letter_code
_entity_poly.pdbx_strand_id
1 'polypeptide(L)'
;LYDKRLILETSMRMPFLIRYPRLIRPGSVNKELCINVDIAPTLLELAGVEVPEAMQGRSMVSLLKGQEVVDWRKSQFYTYWGIPAHYGVRTGRFTYLKIPGHPPELFDREEDPEQLYNVAGRASYRDAISDLEVELKRQVQEVGIEATALPGHSKP
;
A
#
# COMPACT_ATOMS: atom_id res chain seq x y z
N LEU A 1 -13.58 -13.78 16.44
CA LEU A 1 -12.21 -14.21 16.07
C LEU A 1 -11.46 -12.94 15.67
N TYR A 2 -10.45 -12.54 16.44
CA TYR A 2 -9.64 -11.35 16.14
C TYR A 2 -8.40 -11.81 15.37
N ASP A 3 -8.09 -11.20 14.22
CA ASP A 3 -6.94 -11.56 13.39
C ASP A 3 -6.42 -10.32 12.61
N LYS A 4 -5.19 -10.40 12.10
CA LYS A 4 -4.46 -9.36 11.37
C LYS A 4 -4.42 -9.67 9.88
N ARG A 5 -5.60 -9.70 9.24
CA ARG A 5 -5.75 -10.15 7.84
C ARG A 5 -6.32 -9.09 6.90
N LEU A 6 -7.00 -8.09 7.44
CA LEU A 6 -7.64 -7.06 6.62
C LEU A 6 -6.64 -5.96 6.25
N ILE A 7 -6.92 -5.26 5.14
CA ILE A 7 -6.16 -4.09 4.66
C ILE A 7 -6.26 -2.85 5.58
N LEU A 8 -7.05 -2.89 6.65
CA LEU A 8 -7.26 -1.75 7.55
C LEU A 8 -5.95 -1.27 8.18
N GLU A 9 -5.84 0.01 8.53
CA GLU A 9 -4.62 0.60 9.09
C GLU A 9 -4.14 -0.10 10.36
N THR A 10 -5.07 -0.56 11.22
CA THR A 10 -4.76 -1.31 12.44
C THR A 10 -4.04 -2.64 12.17
N SER A 11 -4.19 -3.18 10.97
CA SER A 11 -3.54 -4.39 10.50
C SER A 11 -2.31 -4.08 9.63
N MET A 12 -2.43 -3.20 8.64
CA MET A 12 -1.38 -3.01 7.65
C MET A 12 -0.25 -2.07 8.14
N ARG A 13 -0.57 -1.03 8.93
CA ARG A 13 0.43 -0.04 9.34
C ARG A 13 1.32 -0.60 10.44
N MET A 14 2.63 -0.54 10.22
CA MET A 14 3.63 -1.04 11.17
C MET A 14 4.56 0.10 11.61
N PRO A 15 5.05 0.07 12.86
CA PRO A 15 6.17 0.92 13.25
C PRO A 15 7.42 0.49 12.47
N PHE A 16 8.18 1.46 11.98
CA PHE A 16 9.45 1.23 11.30
C PHE A 16 10.46 2.30 11.69
N LEU A 17 11.59 1.86 12.27
CA LEU A 17 12.66 2.75 12.74
C LEU A 17 13.99 2.29 12.13
N ILE A 18 14.76 3.25 11.61
CA ILE A 18 16.11 3.02 11.08
C ILE A 18 17.06 3.96 11.81
N ARG A 19 18.20 3.42 12.27
CA ARG A 19 19.31 4.21 12.82
C ARG A 19 20.53 4.05 11.93
N TYR A 20 20.89 5.11 11.22
CA TYR A 20 22.14 5.15 10.45
C TYR A 20 22.81 6.53 10.56
N PRO A 21 23.61 6.79 11.62
CA PRO A 21 24.08 8.14 11.96
C PRO A 21 24.91 8.86 10.90
N ARG A 22 25.55 8.11 9.99
CA ARG A 22 26.35 8.67 8.90
C ARG A 22 25.50 9.31 7.78
N LEU A 23 24.19 9.00 7.75
CA LEU A 23 23.29 9.35 6.65
C LEU A 23 21.99 9.99 7.13
N ILE A 24 21.44 9.52 8.26
CA ILE A 24 20.15 9.93 8.79
C ILE A 24 20.36 10.96 9.90
N ARG A 25 19.72 12.12 9.78
CA ARG A 25 19.67 13.12 10.85
C ARG A 25 18.88 12.54 12.05
N PRO A 26 19.47 12.48 13.26
CA PRO A 26 18.74 11.99 14.44
C PRO A 26 17.43 12.74 14.68
N GLY A 27 16.38 12.00 15.03
CA GLY A 27 15.05 12.56 15.30
C GLY A 27 14.22 12.92 14.07
N SER A 28 14.70 12.65 12.85
CA SER A 28 13.92 12.86 11.62
C SER A 28 12.70 11.93 11.53
N VAL A 29 11.61 12.43 10.94
CA VAL A 29 10.40 11.65 10.66
C VAL A 29 10.09 11.73 9.17
N ASN A 30 9.96 10.58 8.51
CA ASN A 30 9.44 10.49 7.15
C ASN A 30 7.91 10.33 7.17
N LYS A 31 7.21 11.09 6.32
CA LYS A 31 5.74 11.00 6.16
C LYS A 31 5.33 10.32 4.84
N GLU A 32 6.28 10.08 3.94
CA GLU A 32 6.01 9.39 2.68
C GLU A 32 5.65 7.92 2.91
N LEU A 33 4.85 7.36 2.00
CA LEU A 33 4.40 5.98 2.06
C LEU A 33 5.56 5.02 1.79
N CYS A 34 6.02 4.30 2.79
CA CYS A 34 7.01 3.21 2.69
C CYS A 34 6.33 1.85 2.86
N ILE A 35 6.77 0.84 2.11
CA ILE A 35 6.20 -0.51 2.16
C ILE A 35 7.30 -1.55 2.37
N ASN A 36 6.94 -2.74 2.83
CA ASN A 36 7.88 -3.81 3.18
C ASN A 36 8.85 -4.18 2.05
N VAL A 37 8.40 -4.16 0.79
CA VAL A 37 9.25 -4.50 -0.37
C VAL A 37 10.35 -3.47 -0.62
N ASP A 38 10.30 -2.28 -0.02
CA ASP A 38 11.33 -1.25 -0.13
C ASP A 38 12.59 -1.55 0.68
N ILE A 39 12.50 -2.45 1.67
CA ILE A 39 13.60 -2.74 2.59
C ILE A 39 14.78 -3.34 1.83
N ALA A 40 14.54 -4.33 0.96
CA ALA A 40 15.58 -4.99 0.19
C ALA A 40 16.37 -4.04 -0.74
N PRO A 41 15.73 -3.26 -1.65
CA PRO A 41 16.46 -2.33 -2.52
C PRO A 41 17.16 -1.23 -1.72
N THR A 42 16.61 -0.80 -0.58
CA THR A 42 17.29 0.17 0.32
C THR A 42 18.59 -0.41 0.88
N LEU A 43 18.57 -1.66 1.34
CA LEU A 43 19.77 -2.31 1.89
C LEU A 43 20.85 -2.53 0.81
N LEU A 44 20.45 -2.91 -0.41
CA LEU A 44 21.39 -3.06 -1.53
C LEU A 44 22.06 -1.73 -1.89
N GLU A 45 21.30 -0.65 -2.04
CA GLU A 45 21.87 0.67 -2.34
C GLU A 45 22.83 1.12 -1.24
N LEU A 46 22.47 0.93 0.03
CA LEU A 46 23.34 1.26 1.17
C LEU A 46 24.63 0.42 1.20
N ALA A 47 24.59 -0.80 0.67
CA ALA A 47 25.75 -1.67 0.52
C ALA A 47 26.59 -1.35 -0.74
N GLY A 48 26.15 -0.42 -1.59
CA GLY A 48 26.80 -0.12 -2.87
C GLY A 48 26.60 -1.22 -3.93
N VAL A 49 25.55 -2.03 -3.76
CA VAL A 49 25.16 -3.09 -4.71
C VAL A 49 24.06 -2.56 -5.62
N GLU A 50 24.14 -2.87 -6.91
CA GLU A 50 23.10 -2.52 -7.88
C GLU A 50 21.77 -3.18 -7.50
N VAL A 51 20.68 -2.40 -7.55
CA VAL A 51 19.33 -2.88 -7.29
C VAL A 51 18.80 -3.54 -8.57
N PRO A 52 18.45 -4.84 -8.57
CA PRO A 52 17.90 -5.49 -9.75
C PRO A 52 16.57 -4.87 -10.19
N GLU A 53 16.38 -4.68 -11.49
CA GLU A 53 15.13 -4.14 -12.08
C GLU A 53 13.89 -4.99 -11.73
N ALA A 54 14.08 -6.29 -11.48
CA ALA A 54 13.00 -7.19 -11.08
C ALA A 54 12.45 -6.91 -9.66
N MET A 55 13.12 -6.10 -8.84
CA MET A 55 12.60 -5.72 -7.53
C MET A 55 11.46 -4.71 -7.67
N GLN A 56 10.31 -5.03 -7.07
CA GLN A 56 9.12 -4.17 -7.08
C GLN A 56 9.23 -2.97 -6.11
N GLY A 57 10.10 -3.08 -5.10
CA GLY A 57 10.31 -2.02 -4.12
C GLY A 57 11.15 -0.87 -4.65
N ARG A 58 11.08 0.27 -3.97
CA ARG A 58 11.91 1.45 -4.25
C ARG A 58 12.82 1.73 -3.08
N SER A 59 14.10 1.95 -3.36
CA SER A 59 15.05 2.33 -2.30
C SER A 59 14.60 3.63 -1.62
N MET A 60 14.65 3.62 -0.28
CA MET A 60 14.28 4.75 0.57
C MET A 60 15.49 5.66 0.87
N VAL A 61 16.69 5.40 0.33
CA VAL A 61 17.91 6.12 0.72
C VAL A 61 17.77 7.64 0.59
N SER A 62 17.16 8.15 -0.48
CA SER A 62 16.89 9.59 -0.64
C SER A 62 15.97 10.13 0.47
N LEU A 63 14.92 9.38 0.84
CA LEU A 63 14.05 9.73 1.96
C LEU A 63 14.81 9.71 3.30
N LEU A 64 15.71 8.74 3.49
CA LEU A 64 16.54 8.63 4.69
C LEU A 64 17.52 9.82 4.84
N LYS A 65 17.96 10.39 3.71
CA LYS A 65 18.74 11.64 3.66
C LYS A 65 17.89 12.90 3.91
N GLY A 66 16.57 12.77 4.03
CA GLY A 66 15.63 13.89 4.16
C GLY A 66 15.45 14.67 2.86
N GLN A 67 15.69 14.05 1.71
CA GLN A 67 15.51 14.67 0.40
C GLN A 67 14.06 14.51 -0.07
N GLU A 68 13.57 15.53 -0.77
CA GLU A 68 12.29 15.44 -1.47
C GLU A 68 12.43 14.54 -2.70
N VAL A 69 11.48 13.62 -2.87
CA VAL A 69 11.39 12.76 -4.05
C VAL A 69 10.06 13.05 -4.73
N VAL A 70 10.10 13.82 -5.81
CA VAL A 70 8.92 14.37 -6.52
C VAL A 70 7.95 13.26 -6.92
N ASP A 71 8.48 12.18 -7.49
CA ASP A 71 7.70 11.04 -7.97
C ASP A 71 7.70 9.88 -6.97
N TRP A 72 7.53 10.15 -5.67
CA TRP A 72 7.37 9.07 -4.69
C TRP A 72 5.96 8.48 -4.73
N ARG A 73 5.82 7.18 -4.44
CA ARG A 73 4.51 6.50 -4.51
C ARG A 73 3.48 7.18 -3.61
N LYS A 74 2.22 7.23 -4.07
CA LYS A 74 1.08 7.77 -3.30
C LYS A 74 0.03 6.73 -2.94
N SER A 75 0.23 5.49 -3.38
CA SER A 75 -0.69 4.36 -3.22
C SER A 75 0.08 3.05 -2.97
N GLN A 76 -0.56 2.10 -2.29
CA GLN A 76 -0.06 0.76 -2.06
C GLN A 76 -1.14 -0.26 -2.42
N PHE A 77 -0.77 -1.20 -3.27
CA PHE A 77 -1.59 -2.38 -3.55
C PHE A 77 -1.45 -3.38 -2.40
N TYR A 78 -2.59 -3.95 -2.01
CA TYR A 78 -2.68 -4.98 -0.99
C TYR A 78 -3.54 -6.12 -1.50
N THR A 79 -3.18 -7.33 -1.11
CA THR A 79 -3.91 -8.53 -1.49
C THR A 79 -3.67 -9.63 -0.48
N TYR A 80 -4.71 -10.42 -0.24
CA TYR A 80 -4.77 -11.49 0.72
C TYR A 80 -5.57 -12.67 0.14
N TRP A 81 -4.92 -13.84 0.06
CA TRP A 81 -5.45 -15.05 -0.57
C TRP A 81 -6.11 -16.00 0.44
N GLY A 82 -6.11 -15.64 1.73
CA GLY A 82 -6.77 -16.42 2.76
C GLY A 82 -8.29 -16.21 2.77
N ILE A 83 -8.93 -16.43 3.91
CA ILE A 83 -10.38 -16.28 4.05
C ILE A 83 -10.71 -15.13 5.02
N PRO A 84 -11.56 -14.15 4.61
CA PRO A 84 -12.05 -13.95 3.26
C PRO A 84 -10.93 -13.43 2.34
N ALA A 85 -10.88 -13.92 1.11
CA ALA A 85 -9.89 -13.49 0.14
C ALA A 85 -10.25 -12.08 -0.34
N HIS A 86 -9.29 -11.17 -0.42
CA HIS A 86 -9.58 -9.78 -0.75
C HIS A 86 -8.34 -9.05 -1.27
N TYR A 87 -8.58 -7.97 -1.98
CA TYR A 87 -7.53 -7.11 -2.52
C TYR A 87 -8.02 -5.67 -2.60
N GLY A 88 -7.10 -4.74 -2.72
CA GLY A 88 -7.43 -3.33 -2.66
C GLY A 88 -6.24 -2.40 -2.82
N VAL A 89 -6.53 -1.11 -2.76
CA VAL A 89 -5.53 -0.06 -2.80
C VAL A 89 -5.70 0.85 -1.60
N ARG A 90 -4.56 1.28 -1.05
CA ARG A 90 -4.47 2.24 0.03
C ARG A 90 -3.73 3.48 -0.42
N THR A 91 -4.34 4.66 -0.34
CA THR A 91 -3.70 5.94 -0.68
C THR A 91 -3.31 6.72 0.58
N GLY A 92 -3.06 8.03 0.50
CA GLY A 92 -2.94 8.89 1.69
C GLY A 92 -4.26 9.04 2.45
N ARG A 93 -5.39 9.13 1.74
CA ARG A 93 -6.73 9.35 2.33
C ARG A 93 -7.58 8.10 2.42
N PHE A 94 -7.60 7.28 1.38
CA PHE A 94 -8.56 6.19 1.25
C PHE A 94 -7.96 4.81 1.52
N THR A 95 -8.79 3.92 2.04
CA THR A 95 -8.61 2.47 1.97
C THR A 95 -9.77 1.91 1.17
N TYR A 96 -9.48 1.31 0.03
CA TYR A 96 -10.47 0.72 -0.86
C TYR A 96 -10.20 -0.76 -1.02
N LEU A 97 -11.21 -1.61 -0.84
CA LEU A 97 -11.07 -3.06 -1.01
C LEU A 97 -12.27 -3.72 -1.65
N LYS A 98 -11.97 -4.88 -2.24
CA LYS A 98 -12.90 -5.76 -2.91
C LYS A 98 -12.77 -7.14 -2.31
N ILE A 99 -13.89 -7.66 -1.81
CA ILE A 99 -14.06 -9.05 -1.42
C ILE A 99 -14.88 -9.70 -2.54
N PRO A 100 -14.39 -10.75 -3.21
CA PRO A 100 -15.13 -11.42 -4.28
C PRO A 100 -16.53 -11.85 -3.83
N GLY A 101 -17.54 -11.55 -4.65
CA GLY A 101 -18.93 -11.84 -4.34
C GLY A 101 -19.62 -10.82 -3.42
N HIS A 102 -18.93 -9.77 -2.97
CA HIS A 102 -19.48 -8.71 -2.13
C HIS A 102 -19.35 -7.33 -2.79
N PRO A 103 -20.21 -6.35 -2.44
CA PRO A 103 -19.99 -4.96 -2.80
C PRO A 103 -18.62 -4.46 -2.32
N PRO A 104 -18.00 -3.50 -3.04
CA PRO A 104 -16.75 -2.91 -2.59
C PRO A 104 -16.95 -2.13 -1.28
N GLU A 105 -15.85 -2.00 -0.55
CA GLU A 105 -15.80 -1.19 0.66
C GLU A 105 -14.81 -0.03 0.46
N LEU A 106 -15.18 1.13 0.98
CA LEU A 106 -14.36 2.33 0.96
C LEU A 106 -14.39 2.96 2.36
N PHE A 107 -13.20 3.25 2.88
CA PHE A 107 -13.02 4.00 4.11
C PHE A 107 -12.26 5.29 3.83
N ASP A 108 -12.83 6.41 4.26
CA ASP A 108 -12.23 7.74 4.18
C ASP A 108 -11.53 8.04 5.51
N ARG A 109 -10.19 7.92 5.55
CA ARG A 109 -9.44 8.09 6.80
C ARG A 109 -9.24 9.54 7.23
N GLU A 110 -9.63 10.48 6.39
CA GLU A 110 -9.65 11.89 6.77
C GLU A 110 -10.86 12.16 7.68
N GLU A 111 -12.02 11.62 7.33
CA GLU A 111 -13.27 11.74 8.09
C GLU A 111 -13.43 10.67 9.17
N ASP A 112 -12.89 9.47 8.94
CA ASP A 112 -13.00 8.30 9.80
C ASP A 112 -11.63 7.59 9.94
N PRO A 113 -10.72 8.13 10.78
CA PRO A 113 -9.38 7.56 10.97
C PRO A 113 -9.37 6.11 11.50
N GLU A 114 -10.44 5.69 12.18
CA GLU A 114 -10.60 4.34 12.73
C GLU A 114 -11.21 3.36 11.72
N GLN A 115 -11.67 3.85 10.57
CA GLN A 115 -12.25 3.05 9.48
C GLN A 115 -13.45 2.20 9.94
N LEU A 116 -14.35 2.79 10.71
CA LEU A 116 -15.55 2.15 11.24
C LEU A 116 -16.72 2.15 10.25
N TYR A 117 -16.74 3.08 9.29
CA TYR A 117 -17.87 3.31 8.40
C TYR A 117 -17.52 3.11 6.94
N ASN A 118 -18.13 2.10 6.31
CA ASN A 118 -18.06 1.93 4.87
C ASN A 118 -18.90 3.02 4.16
N VAL A 119 -18.22 3.85 3.36
CA VAL A 119 -18.83 4.96 2.62
C VAL A 119 -19.07 4.67 1.14
N ALA A 120 -18.75 3.46 0.64
CA ALA A 120 -18.81 3.12 -0.78
C ALA A 120 -20.21 3.29 -1.41
N GLY A 121 -21.28 3.14 -0.63
CA GLY A 121 -22.66 3.32 -1.09
C GLY A 121 -23.11 4.77 -1.21
N ARG A 122 -22.32 5.75 -0.74
CA ARG A 122 -22.70 7.17 -0.74
C ARG A 122 -22.37 7.80 -2.09
N ALA A 123 -23.33 8.52 -2.67
CA ALA A 123 -23.19 9.12 -4.00
C ALA A 123 -22.01 10.12 -4.09
N SER A 124 -21.66 10.78 -2.99
CA SER A 124 -20.54 11.73 -2.91
C SER A 124 -19.16 11.10 -3.13
N TYR A 125 -19.02 9.77 -3.05
CA TYR A 125 -17.75 9.06 -3.21
C TYR A 125 -17.61 8.36 -4.57
N ARG A 126 -18.55 8.55 -5.51
CA ARG A 126 -18.52 7.88 -6.82
C ARG A 126 -17.25 8.17 -7.60
N ASP A 127 -16.82 9.43 -7.65
CA ASP A 127 -15.62 9.84 -8.38
C ASP A 127 -14.36 9.25 -7.72
N ALA A 128 -14.27 9.30 -6.39
CA ALA A 128 -13.17 8.68 -5.65
C ALA A 128 -13.07 7.17 -5.91
N ILE A 129 -14.19 6.44 -5.95
CA ILE A 129 -14.19 5.00 -6.29
C ILE A 129 -13.72 4.78 -7.72
N SER A 130 -14.15 5.62 -8.67
CA SER A 130 -13.71 5.53 -10.06
C SER A 130 -12.19 5.69 -10.17
N ASP A 131 -11.62 6.69 -9.51
CA ASP A 131 -10.17 6.92 -9.50
C ASP A 131 -9.41 5.77 -8.84
N LEU A 132 -9.93 5.24 -7.73
CA LEU A 132 -9.32 4.12 -7.00
C LEU A 132 -9.38 2.81 -7.80
N GLU A 133 -10.44 2.57 -8.59
CA GLU A 133 -10.52 1.42 -9.50
C GLU A 133 -9.50 1.52 -10.66
N VAL A 134 -9.27 2.73 -11.18
CA VAL A 134 -8.21 2.97 -12.18
C VAL A 134 -6.84 2.70 -11.56
N GLU A 135 -6.58 3.25 -10.38
CA GLU A 135 -5.31 3.06 -9.68
C GLU A 135 -5.07 1.60 -9.30
N LEU A 136 -6.10 0.90 -8.83
CA LEU A 136 -6.03 -0.53 -8.52
C LEU A 136 -5.65 -1.36 -9.75
N LYS A 137 -6.28 -1.10 -10.90
CA LYS A 137 -5.94 -1.78 -12.17
C LYS A 137 -4.49 -1.51 -12.58
N ARG A 138 -4.05 -0.25 -12.46
CA ARG A 138 -2.67 0.16 -12.77
C ARG A 138 -1.67 -0.62 -11.90
N GLN A 139 -1.90 -0.70 -10.59
CA GLN A 139 -0.98 -1.40 -9.69
C GLN A 139 -1.00 -2.93 -9.88
N VAL A 140 -2.15 -3.54 -10.16
CA VAL A 140 -2.24 -4.97 -10.47
C VAL A 140 -1.39 -5.31 -11.70
N GLN A 141 -1.43 -4.46 -12.73
CA GLN A 141 -0.59 -4.60 -13.92
C GLN A 141 0.89 -4.41 -13.58
N GLU A 142 1.24 -3.39 -12.79
CA GLU A 142 2.61 -3.08 -12.36
C GLU A 142 3.26 -4.25 -11.61
N VAL A 143 2.52 -4.92 -10.72
CA VAL A 143 3.04 -6.08 -9.98
C VAL A 143 3.05 -7.39 -10.80
N GLY A 144 2.54 -7.37 -12.03
CA GLY A 144 2.51 -8.53 -12.91
C GLY A 144 1.56 -9.64 -12.48
N ILE A 145 0.53 -9.33 -11.68
CA ILE A 145 -0.51 -10.30 -11.32
C ILE A 145 -1.55 -10.34 -12.44
N GLU A 146 -1.77 -11.52 -13.02
CA GLU A 146 -2.88 -11.69 -13.96
C GLU A 146 -4.22 -11.47 -13.26
N ALA A 147 -5.19 -10.86 -13.94
CA ALA A 147 -6.52 -10.63 -13.38
C ALA A 147 -7.20 -11.93 -12.90
N THR A 148 -6.89 -13.05 -13.56
CA THR A 148 -7.34 -14.41 -13.22
C THR A 148 -6.70 -14.97 -11.94
N ALA A 149 -5.54 -14.45 -11.54
CA ALA A 149 -4.81 -14.83 -10.34
C ALA A 149 -5.19 -13.98 -9.10
N LEU A 150 -6.02 -12.94 -9.28
CA LEU A 150 -6.57 -12.19 -8.15
C LEU A 150 -7.53 -13.06 -7.33
N PRO A 151 -7.64 -12.80 -6.02
CA PRO A 151 -8.66 -13.41 -5.17
C PRO A 151 -10.04 -13.42 -5.83
N GLY A 152 -10.69 -14.59 -5.85
CA GLY A 152 -12.03 -14.76 -6.44
C GLY A 152 -12.08 -15.18 -7.91
N HIS A 153 -10.94 -15.24 -8.59
CA HIS A 153 -10.84 -15.72 -9.97
C HIS A 153 -10.06 -17.04 -10.12
N SER A 154 -9.40 -17.52 -9.06
CA SER A 154 -8.84 -18.86 -8.98
C SER A 154 -9.96 -19.90 -9.06
N LYS A 155 -9.92 -20.79 -10.06
CA LYS A 155 -10.83 -21.94 -10.14
C LYS A 155 -10.73 -22.77 -8.84
N PRO A 156 -11.84 -23.33 -8.35
CA PRO A 156 -11.85 -24.20 -7.17
C PRO A 156 -10.95 -25.42 -7.36
#